data_AF-A0A925L4E1-F1
#
_entry.id   AF-A0A925L4E1-F1
#
_cell.length_a   1.000
_cell.length_b   1.000
_cell.length_c   1.000
_cell.angle_alpha   90.00
_cell.angle_beta   90.00
_cell.angle_gamma   90.00
#
_symmetry.space_group_name_H-M   'P 1'
#
loop_
_entity.id
_entity.type
_entity.pdbx_description
1 polymer ?
#
loop_
_entity_poly.entity_id
_entity_poly.type
_entity_poly.pdbx_seq_one_letter_code
_entity_poly.pdbx_strand_id
1 'polypeptide(L)' 'MATYDDMKQLAKMLETEFNSGTIDRVRARELADKLLPHHPELRNTLTSVHRRMSR' A
#
# COMPACT_ATOMS: atom_id res chain seq x y z
N MET A 1 -2.69 -14.50 -9.20
CA MET A 1 -1.76 -13.65 -9.97
C MET A 1 -1.89 -12.16 -9.65
N ALA A 2 -3.10 -11.63 -9.40
CA ALA A 2 -3.30 -10.20 -9.10
C ALA A 2 -2.56 -9.64 -7.86
N THR A 3 -2.38 -10.45 -6.80
CA THR A 3 -1.80 -10.00 -5.52
C THR A 3 -0.35 -9.51 -5.63
N TYR A 4 0.46 -10.15 -6.47
CA TYR A 4 1.87 -9.75 -6.64
C TYR A 4 2.02 -8.43 -7.41
N ASP A 5 1.15 -8.19 -8.41
CA ASP A 5 1.11 -6.91 -9.12
C ASP A 5 0.57 -5.79 -8.22
N ASP A 6 -0.41 -6.09 -7.35
CA ASP A 6 -0.91 -5.15 -6.34
C ASP A 6 0.21 -4.76 -5.35
N MET A 7 1.06 -5.71 -4.94
CA MET A 7 2.24 -5.42 -4.11
C MET A 7 3.24 -4.50 -4.82
N LYS A 8 3.55 -4.77 -6.09
CA LYS A 8 4.47 -3.92 -6.87
C LYS A 8 3.92 -2.51 -7.04
N GLN A 9 2.62 -2.39 -7.32
CA GLN A 9 1.96 -1.09 -7.43
C GLN A 9 2.02 -0.32 -6.11
N LEU A 10 1.72 -0.98 -4.99
CA LEU A 10 1.80 -0.36 -3.68
C LEU A 10 3.23 0.08 -3.35
N ALA A 11 4.23 -0.78 -3.61
CA ALA A 11 5.63 -0.45 -3.37
C ALA A 11 6.07 0.79 -4.19
N LYS A 12 5.70 0.86 -5.48
CA LYS A 12 6.01 1.99 -6.34
C LYS A 12 5.36 3.29 -5.88
N MET A 13 4.12 3.22 -5.39
CA MET A 13 3.43 4.38 -4.81
C MET A 13 4.16 4.87 -3.56
N LEU A 14 4.52 3.97 -2.64
CA LEU A 14 5.24 4.34 -1.42
C LEU A 14 6.63 4.91 -1.70
N GLU A 15 7.35 4.39 -2.70
CA GLU A 15 8.62 4.95 -3.17
C GLU A 15 8.43 6.37 -3.73
N THR A 16 7.37 6.59 -4.51
CA THR A 16 7.05 7.92 -5.06
C THR A 16 6.76 8.92 -3.96
N GLU A 17 5.95 8.54 -2.96
CA GLU A 17 5.65 9.37 -1.77
C GLU A 17 6.92 9.71 -0.99
N PHE A 18 7.80 8.72 -0.78
CA PHE A 18 9.07 8.93 -0.07
C PHE A 18 9.98 9.93 -0.79
N ASN A 19 10.00 9.90 -2.12
CA ASN A 19 10.74 10.85 -2.96
C ASN A 19 10.02 12.20 -3.13
N SER A 20 9.11 12.57 -2.21
CA SER A 20 8.31 13.79 -2.24
C SER A 20 7.38 13.94 -3.45
N GLY A 21 7.09 12.83 -4.14
CA GLY A 21 6.10 12.77 -5.21
C GLY A 21 4.67 12.76 -4.67
N THR A 22 3.74 13.29 -5.44
CA THR A 22 2.30 13.18 -5.14
C THR A 22 1.81 11.79 -5.53
N ILE A 23 1.02 11.16 -4.65
CA ILE A 23 0.44 9.84 -4.90
C ILE A 23 -1.06 9.85 -4.67
N ASP A 24 -1.75 8.89 -5.28
CA ASP A 24 -3.14 8.61 -4.96
C ASP A 24 -3.22 7.81 -3.65
N ARG A 25 -3.50 8.54 -2.56
CA ARG A 25 -3.59 7.98 -1.20
C ARG A 25 -4.79 7.05 -1.05
N VAL A 26 -5.90 7.30 -1.77
CA VAL A 26 -7.07 6.42 -1.77
C VAL A 26 -6.68 5.08 -2.37
N ARG A 27 -6.01 5.11 -3.53
CA ARG A 27 -5.56 3.90 -4.20
C ARG A 27 -4.55 3.10 -3.38
N ALA A 28 -3.59 3.78 -2.74
CA ALA A 28 -2.64 3.14 -1.84
C ALA A 28 -3.33 2.45 -0.65
N ARG A 29 -4.41 3.04 -0.12
CA ARG A 29 -5.22 2.43 0.95
C ARG A 29 -5.95 1.17 0.47
N GLU A 30 -6.61 1.23 -0.69
CA GLU A 30 -7.31 0.08 -1.27
C GLU A 30 -6.37 -1.10 -1.52
N LEU A 31 -5.17 -0.82 -2.04
CA LEU A 31 -4.15 -1.85 -2.24
C LEU A 31 -3.70 -2.46 -0.92
N ALA A 32 -3.50 -1.65 0.13
CA ALA A 32 -3.15 -2.17 1.45
C ALA A 32 -4.25 -3.08 2.03
N ASP A 33 -5.52 -2.69 1.90
CA ASP A 33 -6.67 -3.49 2.37
C ASP A 33 -6.81 -4.81 1.61
N LYS A 34 -6.57 -4.78 0.30
CA LYS A 34 -6.63 -5.99 -0.54
C LYS A 34 -5.49 -6.96 -0.23
N LEU A 35 -4.31 -6.45 0.16
CA LEU A 35 -3.13 -7.27 0.45
C LEU A 35 -3.14 -7.88 1.87
N LEU A 36 -3.82 -7.24 2.83
CA LEU A 36 -3.85 -7.67 4.25
C LEU A 36 -4.26 -9.14 4.47
N PRO A 37 -5.33 -9.68 3.82
CA PRO A 37 -5.72 -11.07 4.00
C PRO A 37 -4.74 -12.08 3.41
N HIS A 38 -3.94 -11.65 2.42
CA HIS A 38 -3.02 -12.53 1.69
C HIS A 38 -1.60 -12.51 2.26
N HIS A 39 -1.24 -11.44 2.97
CA HIS A 39 0.11 -11.22 3.51
C HIS A 39 0.06 -10.88 5.01
N PRO A 40 -0.33 -11.83 5.87
CA PRO A 40 -0.34 -11.62 7.33
C PRO A 40 1.05 -11.24 7.88
N GLU A 41 2.13 -11.69 7.25
CA GLU A 41 3.51 -11.34 7.58
C GLU A 41 3.80 -9.84 7.42
N LEU A 42 3.06 -9.14 6.56
CA LEU A 42 3.18 -7.70 6.34
C LEU A 42 2.10 -6.89 7.07
N ARG A 43 1.32 -7.51 7.97
CA ARG A 43 0.17 -6.87 8.65
C ARG A 43 0.54 -5.52 9.27
N ASN A 44 1.67 -5.43 9.96
CA ASN A 44 2.10 -4.17 10.60
C ASN A 44 2.36 -3.07 9.57
N THR A 45 3.08 -3.40 8.50
CA THR A 45 3.39 -2.46 7.40
C THR A 45 2.13 -2.00 6.68
N LEU A 46 1.28 -2.94 6.25
CA LEU A 46 0.05 -2.63 5.53
C LEU A 46 -0.96 -1.86 6.39
N THR A 47 -1.07 -2.18 7.68
CA THR A 47 -1.90 -1.41 8.62
C THR A 47 -1.37 0.01 8.82
N SER A 48 -0.04 0.18 8.91
CA SER A 48 0.59 1.50 9.01
C SER A 48 0.29 2.35 7.77
N VAL A 49 0.44 1.76 6.57
CA VAL A 49 0.09 2.41 5.30
C VAL A 49 -1.39 2.79 5.28
N HIS A 50 -2.29 1.86 5.59
CA HIS A 50 -3.73 2.11 5.63
C HIS A 50 -4.09 3.31 6.53
N ARG A 51 -3.52 3.35 7.74
CA ARG A 51 -3.75 4.46 8.69
C ARG A 51 -3.17 5.79 8.19
N ARG A 52 -1.96 5.77 7.63
CA ARG A 52 -1.30 6.97 7.11
C ARG A 52 -2.05 7.57 5.92
N MET A 53 -2.62 6.73 5.05
CA MET A 53 -3.38 7.18 3.88
C MET A 53 -4.83 7.60 4.17
N SER A 54 -5.33 7.32 5.38
CA SER A 54 -6.68 7.70 5.81
C SER A 54 -6.77 9.11 6.44
N ARG A 55 -5.63 9.78 6.62
CA ARG A 55 -5.53 11.14 7.16
C ARG A 55 -5.32 12.16 6.06
#